data_AF-A0AAF0BGL9-F1
#
_entry.id   AF-A0AAF0BGL9-F1
#
_cell.length_a   1.000
_cell.length_b   1.000
_cell.length_c   1.000
_cell.angle_alpha   90.00
_cell.angle_beta   90.00
_cell.angle_gamma   90.00
#
_symmetry.space_group_name_H-M   'P 1'
#
loop_
_entity.id
_entity.type
_entity.pdbx_description
1 polymer ?
#
loop_
_entity_poly.entity_id
_entity_poly.type
_entity_poly.pdbx_seq_one_letter_code
_entity_poly.pdbx_strand_id
1 'polypeptide(L)'
;MEIKIKLLDGKKKISIEDSSREWYLLESKTSLKSCGLIFIFDPHYLKTVCLTNDLPSKKPKDERWLCLPFSDSEVLDNIYDKIKKEPLWMETDVSPWMSDLKQLLPILGLSLEKSPNNKPAKARHKWTKEIKDIPFNVTYRGSSATVYWQKRQEMCIVAGAKLVQEAPLNKDGSVGFAAKVGDKLRLEQADKIQNGYTIEDVILKSVNEVGLFLYYGGTNGWQVLVDSEGKSIDEWTRVG
;
A
#
# COMPACT_ATOMS: atom_id res chain seq x y z
N MET A 1 9.38 0.00 -38.09
CA MET A 1 8.14 -0.32 -37.37
C MET A 1 7.49 0.99 -36.96
N GLU A 2 6.45 1.41 -37.66
CA GLU A 2 5.72 2.65 -37.37
C GLU A 2 4.41 2.31 -36.65
N ILE A 3 4.21 2.84 -35.43
CA ILE A 3 2.89 2.80 -34.77
C ILE A 3 2.19 4.13 -35.02
N LYS A 4 1.00 4.06 -35.61
CA LYS A 4 0.19 5.24 -35.92
C LYS A 4 -0.91 5.37 -34.89
N ILE A 5 -0.87 6.43 -34.10
CA ILE A 5 -1.91 6.79 -33.14
C ILE A 5 -2.74 7.92 -33.75
N LYS A 6 -4.05 7.69 -33.95
CA LYS A 6 -4.99 8.70 -34.44
C LYS A 6 -6.09 8.92 -33.41
N LEU A 7 -6.45 10.18 -33.17
CA LEU A 7 -7.61 10.52 -32.35
C LEU A 7 -8.89 10.33 -33.19
N LEU A 8 -9.87 9.61 -32.65
CA LEU A 8 -11.16 9.33 -33.29
C LEU A 8 -12.23 9.33 -32.21
N ASP A 9 -13.15 10.30 -32.25
CA ASP A 9 -14.35 10.37 -31.40
C ASP A 9 -14.09 10.11 -29.90
N GLY A 10 -13.07 10.75 -29.33
CA GLY A 10 -12.71 10.60 -27.90
C GLY A 10 -11.99 9.28 -27.55
N LYS A 11 -11.57 8.51 -28.56
CA LYS A 11 -10.70 7.33 -28.44
C LYS A 11 -9.40 7.57 -29.18
N LYS A 12 -8.34 6.88 -28.75
CA LYS A 12 -7.09 6.79 -29.52
C LYS A 12 -7.08 5.47 -30.26
N LYS A 13 -7.23 5.54 -31.58
CA LYS A 13 -7.04 4.41 -32.49
C LYS A 13 -5.55 4.18 -32.69
N ILE A 14 -5.12 2.94 -32.50
CA ILE A 14 -3.73 2.51 -32.60
C ILE A 14 -3.67 1.48 -33.74
N SER A 15 -2.88 1.80 -34.76
CA SER A 15 -2.61 0.91 -35.89
C SER A 15 -1.13 0.53 -35.90
N ILE A 16 -0.85 -0.76 -36.07
CA ILE A 16 0.50 -1.30 -36.18
C ILE A 16 0.71 -1.61 -37.67
N GLU A 17 1.76 -1.04 -38.28
CA GLU A 17 2.00 -1.10 -39.72
C GLU A 17 2.05 -2.53 -40.31
N ASP A 18 2.52 -3.50 -39.53
CA ASP A 18 2.64 -4.92 -39.94
C ASP A 18 1.45 -5.79 -39.49
N SER A 19 0.38 -5.20 -38.95
CA SER A 19 -0.84 -5.91 -38.52
C SER A 19 -2.08 -5.33 -39.20
N SER A 20 -2.94 -6.21 -39.72
CA SER A 20 -4.26 -5.81 -40.21
C SER A 20 -5.24 -5.47 -39.08
N ARG A 21 -4.84 -5.64 -37.81
CA ARG A 21 -5.69 -5.38 -36.64
C ARG A 21 -5.55 -3.96 -36.14
N GLU A 22 -6.67 -3.44 -35.65
CA GLU A 22 -6.76 -2.11 -35.06
C GLU A 22 -7.05 -2.21 -33.57
N TRP A 23 -6.27 -1.50 -32.77
CA TRP A 23 -6.43 -1.43 -31.33
C TRP A 23 -7.01 -0.07 -30.93
N TYR A 24 -7.75 -0.04 -29.82
CA TYR A 24 -8.36 1.19 -29.33
C TYR A 24 -8.00 1.40 -27.85
N LEU A 25 -7.31 2.50 -27.56
CA LEU A 25 -7.14 2.97 -26.19
C LEU A 25 -8.34 3.86 -25.83
N LEU A 26 -9.12 3.39 -24.85
CA LEU A 26 -10.34 4.05 -24.40
C LEU A 26 -10.00 4.96 -23.22
N GLU A 27 -10.01 6.28 -23.44
CA GLU A 27 -9.76 7.27 -22.38
C GLU A 27 -11.00 7.59 -21.55
N SER A 28 -12.19 7.32 -22.10
CA SER A 28 -13.48 7.45 -21.43
C SER A 28 -14.39 6.26 -21.77
N LYS A 29 -15.50 6.08 -21.02
CA LYS A 29 -16.49 5.05 -21.34
C LYS A 29 -17.20 5.45 -22.63
N THR A 30 -16.85 4.82 -23.73
CA THR A 30 -17.51 5.03 -25.02
C THR A 30 -18.17 3.73 -25.45
N SER A 31 -19.33 3.81 -26.10
CA SER A 31 -19.92 2.65 -26.78
C SER A 31 -18.99 2.17 -27.88
N LEU A 32 -18.76 0.86 -27.93
CA LEU A 32 -18.11 0.19 -29.04
C LEU A 32 -19.20 -0.52 -29.83
N LYS A 33 -19.26 -0.29 -31.15
CA LYS A 33 -20.27 -0.91 -32.02
C LYS A 33 -19.97 -2.38 -32.30
N SER A 34 -18.73 -2.81 -32.12
CA SER A 34 -18.25 -4.17 -32.32
C SER A 34 -17.99 -4.87 -30.99
N CYS A 35 -18.25 -6.18 -30.96
CA CYS A 35 -17.82 -7.04 -29.87
C CYS A 35 -16.29 -7.11 -29.83
N GLY A 36 -15.68 -7.19 -28.65
CA GLY A 36 -14.23 -7.25 -28.52
C GLY A 36 -13.72 -7.62 -27.14
N LEU A 37 -12.41 -7.86 -27.06
CA LEU A 37 -11.67 -8.07 -25.81
C LEU A 37 -11.17 -6.74 -25.28
N ILE A 38 -11.36 -6.51 -23.98
CA ILE A 38 -10.89 -5.33 -23.28
C ILE A 38 -9.93 -5.73 -22.18
N PHE A 39 -8.69 -5.28 -22.32
CA PHE A 39 -7.63 -5.41 -21.34
C PHE A 39 -7.65 -4.18 -20.43
N ILE A 40 -7.93 -4.40 -19.14
CA ILE A 40 -8.02 -3.35 -18.13
C ILE A 40 -6.73 -3.34 -17.32
N PHE A 41 -6.04 -2.19 -17.29
CA PHE A 41 -4.79 -1.99 -16.55
C PHE A 41 -4.99 -1.00 -15.41
N ASP A 42 -4.36 -1.29 -14.26
CA ASP A 42 -4.48 -0.49 -13.03
C ASP A 42 -3.13 -0.37 -12.30
N PRO A 43 -2.48 0.81 -12.34
CA PRO A 43 -2.52 1.77 -13.44
C PRO A 43 -1.67 1.32 -14.65
N HIS A 44 -0.68 0.45 -14.40
CA HIS A 44 0.28 -0.02 -15.40
C HIS A 44 0.22 -1.53 -15.66
N TYR A 45 -0.48 -2.28 -14.83
CA TYR A 45 -0.47 -3.75 -14.87
C TYR A 45 -1.84 -4.30 -15.20
N LEU A 46 -1.90 -5.40 -15.96
CA LEU A 46 -3.16 -6.05 -16.29
C LEU A 46 -3.88 -6.47 -15.01
N LYS A 47 -5.07 -5.92 -14.82
CA LYS A 47 -5.97 -6.21 -13.70
C LYS A 47 -6.94 -7.32 -14.07
N THR A 48 -7.53 -7.21 -15.26
CA THR A 48 -8.49 -8.18 -15.77
C THR A 48 -8.67 -8.00 -17.28
N VAL A 49 -9.28 -9.01 -17.92
CA VAL A 49 -9.77 -8.97 -19.29
C VAL A 49 -11.28 -9.23 -19.27
N CYS A 50 -12.05 -8.46 -20.01
CA CYS A 50 -13.49 -8.68 -20.17
C CYS A 50 -13.95 -8.46 -21.61
N LEU A 51 -15.18 -8.88 -21.91
CA LEU A 51 -15.85 -8.55 -23.17
C LEU A 51 -16.35 -7.10 -23.13
N THR A 52 -16.51 -6.50 -24.31
CA THR A 52 -17.16 -5.18 -24.47
C THR A 52 -18.52 -5.09 -23.80
N ASN A 53 -19.29 -6.19 -23.78
CA ASN A 53 -20.62 -6.25 -23.16
C ASN A 53 -20.55 -6.37 -21.63
N ASP A 54 -19.41 -6.82 -21.10
CA ASP A 54 -19.17 -7.03 -19.66
C ASP A 54 -18.42 -5.85 -19.03
N LEU A 55 -18.41 -4.69 -19.69
CA LEU A 55 -17.67 -3.52 -19.21
C LEU A 55 -18.18 -3.04 -17.84
N PRO A 56 -17.28 -2.72 -16.89
CA PRO A 56 -17.66 -2.12 -15.62
C PRO A 56 -18.55 -0.89 -15.79
N SER A 57 -19.51 -0.71 -14.87
CA SER A 57 -20.46 0.40 -14.91
C SER A 57 -19.76 1.76 -14.87
N LYS A 58 -18.63 1.86 -14.16
CA LYS A 58 -17.77 3.04 -14.04
C LYS A 58 -16.32 2.68 -14.40
N LYS A 59 -15.62 3.59 -15.09
CA LYS A 59 -14.18 3.54 -15.35
C LYS A 59 -13.45 4.42 -14.33
N PRO A 60 -12.64 3.87 -13.42
CA PRO A 60 -11.76 4.65 -12.55
C PRO A 60 -10.79 5.51 -13.36
N LYS A 61 -10.43 6.68 -12.82
CA LYS A 61 -9.59 7.68 -13.51
C LYS A 61 -8.21 7.13 -13.90
N ASP A 62 -7.64 6.26 -13.07
CA ASP A 62 -6.28 5.74 -13.23
C ASP A 62 -6.22 4.47 -14.09
N GLU A 63 -7.37 3.92 -14.49
CA GLU A 63 -7.41 2.70 -15.31
C GLU A 63 -7.22 2.99 -16.80
N ARG A 64 -6.38 2.20 -17.46
CA ARG A 64 -6.22 2.21 -18.92
C ARG A 64 -6.92 1.01 -19.52
N TRP A 65 -7.76 1.24 -20.53
CA TRP A 65 -8.55 0.19 -21.16
C TRP A 65 -8.11 0.09 -22.61
N LEU A 66 -7.52 -1.05 -22.98
CA LEU A 66 -7.06 -1.34 -24.33
C LEU A 66 -8.01 -2.36 -24.95
N CYS A 67 -8.62 -2.02 -26.07
CA CYS A 67 -9.64 -2.82 -26.73
C CYS A 67 -9.11 -3.38 -28.05
N LEU A 68 -9.36 -4.67 -28.25
CA LEU A 68 -9.19 -5.39 -29.51
C LEU A 68 -10.58 -5.83 -30.03
N PRO A 69 -11.11 -5.21 -31.09
CA PRO A 69 -12.37 -5.62 -31.68
C PRO A 69 -12.24 -6.95 -32.44
N PHE A 70 -13.32 -7.72 -32.44
CA PHE A 70 -13.47 -8.95 -33.23
C PHE A 70 -14.72 -8.85 -34.10
N SER A 71 -14.62 -9.35 -35.33
CA SER A 71 -15.77 -9.41 -36.25
C SER A 71 -16.63 -10.66 -36.02
N ASP A 72 -16.06 -11.71 -35.43
CA ASP A 72 -16.68 -13.00 -35.18
C ASP A 72 -16.85 -13.22 -33.67
N SER A 73 -18.10 -13.36 -33.22
CA SER A 73 -18.44 -13.55 -31.80
C SER A 73 -18.09 -14.93 -31.28
N GLU A 74 -18.15 -15.99 -32.10
CA GLU A 74 -17.79 -17.34 -31.66
C GLU A 74 -16.29 -17.45 -31.41
N VAL A 75 -15.48 -16.83 -32.29
CA VAL A 75 -14.03 -16.73 -32.10
C VAL A 75 -13.71 -15.94 -30.82
N LEU A 76 -14.41 -14.83 -30.58
CA LEU A 76 -14.25 -14.00 -29.39
C LEU A 76 -14.55 -14.76 -28.10
N ASP A 77 -15.68 -15.45 -28.03
CA ASP A 77 -16.11 -16.19 -26.84
C ASP A 77 -15.13 -17.34 -26.55
N ASN A 78 -14.68 -18.05 -27.58
CA ASN A 78 -13.68 -19.11 -27.44
C ASN A 78 -12.34 -18.58 -26.88
N ILE A 79 -11.88 -17.41 -27.34
CA ILE A 79 -10.67 -16.78 -26.81
C ILE A 79 -10.89 -16.36 -25.35
N TYR A 80 -12.02 -15.73 -25.05
CA TYR A 80 -12.32 -15.26 -23.70
C TYR A 80 -12.43 -16.40 -22.68
N ASP A 81 -13.07 -17.51 -23.05
CA ASP A 81 -13.15 -18.70 -22.21
C ASP A 81 -11.78 -19.32 -21.94
N LYS A 82 -10.87 -19.30 -22.92
CA LYS A 82 -9.47 -19.70 -22.72
C LYS A 82 -8.75 -18.76 -21.75
N ILE A 83 -8.94 -17.44 -21.84
CA ILE A 83 -8.35 -16.46 -20.91
C ILE A 83 -8.80 -16.76 -19.46
N LYS A 84 -10.10 -17.07 -19.28
CA LYS A 84 -10.67 -17.35 -17.94
C LYS A 84 -10.14 -18.63 -17.30
N LYS A 85 -9.99 -19.70 -18.09
CA LYS A 85 -9.65 -21.04 -17.55
C LYS A 85 -8.18 -21.13 -17.14
N GLU A 86 -7.28 -20.47 -17.87
CA GLU A 86 -5.83 -20.59 -17.66
C GLU A 86 -5.16 -19.22 -17.83
N PRO A 87 -5.07 -18.35 -16.81
CA PRO A 87 -4.51 -17.00 -16.98
C PRO A 87 -3.01 -16.96 -17.37
N LEU A 88 -2.31 -18.11 -17.37
CA LEU A 88 -0.85 -18.22 -17.58
C LEU A 88 -0.39 -18.39 -19.05
N TRP A 89 -1.28 -18.56 -20.05
CA TRP A 89 -0.85 -18.84 -21.44
C TRP A 89 -0.33 -17.64 -22.24
N MET A 90 -0.20 -16.45 -21.64
CA MET A 90 0.37 -15.28 -22.31
C MET A 90 1.83 -15.50 -22.78
N GLU A 91 2.51 -16.51 -22.24
CA GLU A 91 3.85 -16.90 -22.67
C GLU A 91 3.86 -17.87 -23.86
N THR A 92 2.85 -18.73 -24.02
CA THR A 92 2.87 -19.87 -24.96
C THR A 92 1.95 -19.75 -26.17
N ASP A 93 0.95 -18.85 -26.17
CA ASP A 93 0.05 -18.68 -27.32
C ASP A 93 0.65 -17.73 -28.38
N VAL A 94 0.92 -18.28 -29.58
CA VAL A 94 1.45 -17.60 -30.76
C VAL A 94 0.36 -16.90 -31.60
N SER A 95 -0.85 -16.76 -31.04
CA SER A 95 -1.94 -16.05 -31.70
C SER A 95 -1.48 -14.66 -32.18
N PRO A 96 -1.73 -14.24 -33.44
CA PRO A 96 -1.06 -13.05 -33.97
C PRO A 96 -1.49 -11.73 -33.28
N TRP A 97 -2.61 -11.72 -32.55
CA TRP A 97 -3.00 -10.58 -31.70
C TRP A 97 -2.19 -10.48 -30.40
N MET A 98 -1.63 -11.58 -29.90
CA MET A 98 -0.73 -11.56 -28.74
C MET A 98 0.60 -10.90 -29.09
N SER A 99 1.09 -11.08 -30.31
CA SER A 99 2.25 -10.37 -30.84
C SER A 99 2.01 -8.86 -30.85
N ASP A 100 0.86 -8.43 -31.38
CA ASP A 100 0.44 -7.03 -31.36
C ASP A 100 0.43 -6.47 -29.93
N LEU A 101 -0.17 -7.21 -28.98
CA LEU A 101 -0.24 -6.81 -27.58
C LEU A 101 1.15 -6.66 -26.96
N LYS A 102 2.05 -7.64 -27.14
CA LYS A 102 3.44 -7.58 -26.63
C LYS A 102 4.22 -6.39 -27.18
N GLN A 103 3.93 -5.96 -28.40
CA GLN A 103 4.55 -4.76 -29.00
C GLN A 103 3.96 -3.44 -28.44
N LEU A 104 2.66 -3.40 -28.18
CA LEU A 104 1.98 -2.20 -27.69
C LEU A 104 2.29 -1.87 -26.23
N LEU A 105 2.38 -2.88 -25.37
CA LEU A 105 2.49 -2.69 -23.93
C LEU A 105 3.68 -1.79 -23.51
N PRO A 106 4.93 -2.02 -23.98
CA PRO A 106 6.06 -1.16 -23.61
C PRO A 106 5.87 0.30 -24.04
N ILE A 107 5.28 0.52 -25.22
CA ILE A 107 5.06 1.87 -25.79
C ILE A 107 4.00 2.63 -24.99
N LEU A 108 3.01 1.92 -24.46
CA LEU A 108 1.96 2.48 -23.62
C LEU A 108 2.36 2.57 -22.13
N GLY A 109 3.55 2.10 -21.75
CA GLY A 109 3.98 1.99 -20.35
C GLY A 109 3.11 1.04 -19.54
N LEU A 110 2.68 -0.06 -20.17
CA LEU A 110 1.84 -1.11 -19.60
C LEU A 110 2.60 -2.43 -19.52
N SER A 111 2.13 -3.34 -18.66
CA SER A 111 2.69 -4.67 -18.47
C SER A 111 1.56 -5.67 -18.16
N LEU A 112 1.74 -6.93 -18.58
CA LEU A 112 0.81 -8.02 -18.24
C LEU A 112 0.98 -8.44 -16.77
N GLU A 113 2.20 -8.36 -16.26
CA GLU A 113 2.54 -8.80 -14.92
C GLU A 113 2.84 -7.63 -14.00
N LYS A 114 2.42 -7.75 -12.75
CA LYS A 114 2.91 -6.88 -11.68
C LYS A 114 4.38 -7.18 -11.46
N SER A 115 5.25 -6.18 -11.59
CA SER A 115 6.63 -6.32 -11.13
C SER A 115 6.63 -6.81 -9.67
N PRO A 116 7.45 -7.80 -9.29
CA PRO A 116 7.57 -8.20 -7.89
C PRO A 116 7.87 -6.95 -7.07
N ASN A 117 6.96 -6.66 -6.14
CA ASN A 117 7.02 -5.47 -5.32
C ASN A 117 8.18 -5.65 -4.33
N ASN A 118 9.41 -5.39 -4.77
CA ASN A 118 10.62 -5.37 -3.95
C ASN A 118 10.62 -4.12 -3.05
N LYS A 119 9.50 -3.83 -2.38
CA LYS A 119 9.56 -3.01 -1.18
C LYS A 119 10.34 -3.85 -0.18
N PRO A 120 11.44 -3.33 0.40
CA PRO A 120 12.10 -4.03 1.50
C PRO A 120 11.01 -4.40 2.51
N ALA A 121 10.97 -5.69 2.87
CA ALA A 121 10.03 -6.15 3.87
C ALA A 121 10.18 -5.22 5.08
N LYS A 122 9.07 -4.73 5.62
CA LYS A 122 9.11 -3.86 6.80
C LYS A 122 9.97 -4.56 7.85
N ALA A 123 10.95 -3.83 8.40
CA ALA A 123 11.80 -4.30 9.48
C ALA A 123 10.92 -5.02 10.51
N ARG A 124 11.22 -6.29 10.78
CA ARG A 124 10.48 -7.07 11.78
C ARG A 124 11.24 -6.94 13.08
N HIS A 125 10.52 -6.94 14.20
CA HIS A 125 11.14 -6.85 15.52
C HIS A 125 10.86 -8.14 16.29
N LYS A 126 11.89 -8.66 16.95
CA LYS A 126 11.79 -9.87 17.76
C LYS A 126 12.25 -9.59 19.19
N TRP A 127 11.34 -9.81 20.13
CA TRP A 127 11.69 -9.85 21.55
C TRP A 127 12.60 -11.05 21.85
N THR A 128 13.67 -10.82 22.60
CA THR A 128 14.61 -11.83 23.12
C THR A 128 14.65 -11.75 24.65
N LYS A 129 15.31 -12.71 25.32
CA LYS A 129 15.44 -12.64 26.80
C LYS A 129 16.36 -11.50 27.25
N GLU A 130 17.37 -11.19 26.45
CA GLU A 130 18.39 -10.17 26.75
C GLU A 130 17.78 -8.77 26.88
N ILE A 131 16.80 -8.44 26.02
CA ILE A 131 16.21 -7.10 26.02
C ILE A 131 15.33 -6.79 27.25
N LYS A 132 14.86 -7.84 27.94
CA LYS A 132 13.93 -7.70 29.06
C LYS A 132 14.44 -6.74 30.13
N ASP A 133 15.73 -6.82 30.41
CA ASP A 133 16.37 -6.13 31.53
C ASP A 133 17.10 -4.84 31.07
N ILE A 134 16.97 -4.46 29.80
CA ILE A 134 17.57 -3.24 29.25
C ILE A 134 16.63 -2.05 29.47
N PRO A 135 17.05 -1.01 30.21
CA PRO A 135 16.30 0.23 30.33
C PRO A 135 16.44 1.07 29.07
N PHE A 136 15.32 1.39 28.42
CA PHE A 136 15.27 2.33 27.31
C PHE A 136 14.74 3.67 27.78
N ASN A 137 15.56 4.71 27.67
CA ASN A 137 15.17 6.07 27.96
C ASN A 137 14.65 6.76 26.69
N VAL A 138 13.66 7.63 26.88
CA VAL A 138 13.17 8.51 25.83
C VAL A 138 13.02 9.91 26.40
N THR A 139 13.43 10.91 25.62
CA THR A 139 13.07 12.31 25.83
C THR A 139 12.62 12.88 24.50
N TYR A 140 11.35 13.27 24.41
CA TYR A 140 10.77 13.77 23.16
C TYR A 140 9.62 14.72 23.43
N ARG A 141 9.62 15.89 22.77
CA ARG A 141 8.57 16.92 22.91
C ARG A 141 8.22 17.27 24.37
N GLY A 142 9.21 17.27 25.25
CA GLY A 142 9.02 17.56 26.68
C GLY A 142 8.45 16.40 27.51
N SER A 143 8.16 15.25 26.90
CA SER A 143 8.00 13.98 27.64
C SER A 143 9.35 13.36 27.95
N SER A 144 9.41 12.58 29.03
CA SER A 144 10.59 11.81 29.42
C SER A 144 10.17 10.56 30.18
N ALA A 145 10.78 9.41 29.88
CA ALA A 145 10.48 8.16 30.55
C ALA A 145 11.62 7.15 30.47
N THR A 146 11.62 6.21 31.40
CA THR A 146 12.36 4.95 31.30
C THR A 146 11.38 3.82 31.03
N VAL A 147 11.70 2.96 30.07
CA VAL A 147 10.81 1.93 29.54
C VAL A 147 11.54 0.59 29.42
N TYR A 148 10.87 -0.49 29.77
CA TYR A 148 11.35 -1.87 29.60
C TYR A 148 10.45 -2.66 28.65
N TRP A 149 11.03 -3.48 27.78
CA TRP A 149 10.27 -4.47 27.00
C TRP A 149 10.30 -5.83 27.71
N GLN A 150 9.43 -5.98 28.72
CA GLN A 150 9.47 -7.10 29.67
C GLN A 150 9.08 -8.44 29.04
N LYS A 151 8.08 -8.45 28.16
CA LYS A 151 7.62 -9.64 27.41
C LYS A 151 7.17 -9.24 26.03
N ARG A 152 6.97 -10.22 25.13
CA ARG A 152 6.54 -10.00 23.74
C ARG A 152 5.43 -8.95 23.53
N GLN A 153 4.45 -8.86 24.43
CA GLN A 153 3.33 -7.90 24.38
C GLN A 153 3.20 -7.09 25.69
N GLU A 154 4.32 -6.81 26.34
CA GLU A 154 4.35 -6.14 27.64
C GLU A 154 5.53 -5.15 27.69
N MET A 155 5.21 -3.88 27.51
CA MET A 155 6.08 -2.74 27.73
C MET A 155 5.74 -2.14 29.09
N CYS A 156 6.74 -1.88 29.94
CA CYS A 156 6.55 -1.19 31.20
C CYS A 156 7.18 0.19 31.12
N ILE A 157 6.39 1.24 31.37
CA ILE A 157 6.87 2.59 31.61
C ILE A 157 7.00 2.75 33.13
N VAL A 158 8.21 3.04 33.61
CA VAL A 158 8.47 3.22 35.04
C VAL A 158 7.73 4.45 35.57
N ALA A 159 7.25 4.37 36.82
CA ALA A 159 6.71 5.50 37.55
C ALA A 159 7.61 6.74 37.49
N GLY A 160 7.01 7.94 37.45
CA GLY A 160 7.71 9.22 37.30
C GLY A 160 7.90 9.67 35.85
N ALA A 161 7.33 8.96 34.87
CA ALA A 161 7.37 9.36 33.47
C ALA A 161 6.57 10.65 33.25
N LYS A 162 7.17 11.62 32.55
CA LYS A 162 6.54 12.88 32.17
C LYS A 162 5.81 12.75 30.85
N LEU A 163 4.55 13.17 30.82
CA LEU A 163 3.69 13.11 29.64
C LEU A 163 3.65 14.46 28.90
N VAL A 164 3.52 14.44 27.58
CA VAL A 164 3.12 15.63 26.83
C VAL A 164 1.69 15.99 27.21
N GLN A 165 1.43 17.23 27.63
CA GLN A 165 0.10 17.64 28.11
C GLN A 165 -0.88 17.92 26.98
N GLU A 166 -0.40 18.51 25.87
CA GLU A 166 -1.25 18.90 24.74
C GLU A 166 -0.92 18.08 23.50
N ALA A 167 -1.93 17.42 22.94
CA ALA A 167 -1.78 16.67 21.71
C ALA A 167 -1.57 17.63 20.51
N PRO A 168 -0.62 17.36 19.61
CA PRO A 168 -0.45 18.16 18.40
C PRO A 168 -1.70 18.10 17.51
N LEU A 169 -2.15 19.27 17.03
CA LEU A 169 -3.23 19.37 16.06
C LEU A 169 -2.73 19.09 14.63
N ASN A 170 -3.64 18.62 13.78
CA ASN A 170 -3.39 18.52 12.35
C ASN A 170 -3.27 19.93 11.73
N LYS A 171 -2.79 20.01 10.48
CA LYS A 171 -2.63 21.29 9.75
C LYS A 171 -3.94 22.08 9.63
N ASP A 172 -5.08 21.40 9.65
CA ASP A 172 -6.43 21.98 9.58
C ASP A 172 -7.02 22.31 10.97
N GLY A 173 -6.23 22.18 12.05
CA GLY A 173 -6.67 22.40 13.42
C GLY A 173 -7.48 21.25 14.04
N SER A 174 -7.71 20.16 13.30
CA SER A 174 -8.45 19.00 13.82
C SER A 174 -7.59 18.10 14.72
N VAL A 175 -8.26 17.32 15.58
CA VAL A 175 -7.62 16.31 16.43
C VAL A 175 -7.30 15.06 15.61
N GLY A 176 -6.00 14.74 15.50
CA GLY A 176 -5.50 13.58 14.76
C GLY A 176 -5.84 12.24 15.41
N PHE A 177 -5.69 11.15 14.65
CA PHE A 177 -5.93 9.79 15.16
C PHE A 177 -5.04 9.42 16.35
N ALA A 178 -3.76 9.80 16.29
CA ALA A 178 -2.79 9.53 17.36
C ALA A 178 -3.18 10.19 18.69
N ALA A 179 -3.73 11.41 18.64
CA ALA A 179 -4.26 12.12 19.79
C ALA A 179 -5.41 11.32 20.45
N LYS A 180 -6.40 10.91 19.65
CA LYS A 180 -7.56 10.12 20.14
C LYS A 180 -7.15 8.80 20.81
N VAL A 181 -6.17 8.09 20.23
CA VAL A 181 -5.68 6.84 20.81
C VAL A 181 -4.86 7.09 22.08
N GLY A 182 -3.99 8.10 22.08
CA GLY A 182 -3.24 8.49 23.28
C GLY A 182 -4.16 8.88 24.44
N ASP A 183 -5.21 9.67 24.17
CA ASP A 183 -6.19 10.06 25.19
C ASP A 183 -6.94 8.85 25.75
N LYS A 184 -7.32 7.91 24.88
CA LYS A 184 -7.93 6.64 25.31
C LYS A 184 -6.99 5.84 26.22
N LEU A 185 -5.73 5.67 25.82
CA LEU A 185 -4.74 4.95 26.64
C LEU A 185 -4.53 5.62 28.01
N ARG A 186 -4.51 6.95 28.05
CA ARG A 186 -4.38 7.70 29.31
C ARG A 186 -5.62 7.58 30.18
N LEU A 187 -6.81 7.59 29.58
CA LEU A 187 -8.06 7.37 30.31
C LEU A 187 -8.11 5.97 30.92
N GLU A 188 -7.63 4.96 30.21
CA GLU A 188 -7.51 3.58 30.70
C GLU A 188 -6.48 3.42 31.84
N GLN A 189 -5.60 4.41 32.05
CA GLN A 189 -4.57 4.43 33.10
C GLN A 189 -4.70 5.67 33.99
N ALA A 190 -5.90 6.25 34.09
CA ALA A 190 -6.09 7.56 34.71
C ALA A 190 -5.73 7.58 36.20
N ASP A 191 -5.94 6.45 36.89
CA ASP A 191 -5.55 6.20 38.28
C ASP A 191 -4.03 6.28 38.51
N LYS A 192 -3.24 6.09 37.44
CA LYS A 192 -1.77 6.11 37.48
C LYS A 192 -1.16 7.41 36.99
N ILE A 193 -1.98 8.42 36.67
CA ILE A 193 -1.52 9.71 36.13
C ILE A 193 -1.94 10.83 37.07
N GLN A 194 -0.97 11.64 37.49
CA GLN A 194 -1.22 12.83 38.30
C GLN A 194 -0.34 13.99 37.83
N ASN A 195 -0.95 15.16 37.63
CA ASN A 195 -0.26 16.40 37.27
C ASN A 195 0.70 16.28 36.07
N GLY A 196 0.34 15.44 35.09
CA GLY A 196 1.14 15.22 33.89
C GLY A 196 2.31 14.23 34.04
N TYR A 197 2.38 13.51 35.16
CA TYR A 197 3.35 12.46 35.43
C TYR A 197 2.66 11.13 35.73
N THR A 198 3.32 10.01 35.46
CA THR A 198 2.89 8.72 36.00
C THR A 198 3.31 8.61 37.47
N ILE A 199 2.42 8.13 38.34
CA ILE A 199 2.69 7.88 39.76
C ILE A 199 2.95 6.40 40.07
N GLU A 200 2.59 5.53 39.13
CA GLU A 200 2.85 4.09 39.16
C GLU A 200 3.35 3.61 37.79
N ASP A 201 3.83 2.37 37.75
CA ASP A 201 4.22 1.72 36.51
C ASP A 201 3.01 1.52 35.58
N VAL A 202 3.19 1.87 34.31
CA VAL A 202 2.18 1.74 33.27
C VAL A 202 2.56 0.62 32.30
N ILE A 203 1.64 -0.32 32.12
CA ILE A 203 1.84 -1.50 31.26
C ILE A 203 1.08 -1.30 29.95
N LEU A 204 1.80 -1.36 28.82
CA LEU A 204 1.27 -1.23 27.46
C LEU A 204 1.70 -2.41 26.60
N LYS A 205 1.05 -2.61 25.45
CA LYS A 205 1.26 -3.82 24.63
C LYS A 205 2.39 -3.71 23.62
N SER A 206 2.81 -2.49 23.28
CA SER A 206 3.78 -2.27 22.21
C SER A 206 4.52 -0.94 22.30
N VAL A 207 5.66 -0.86 21.61
CA VAL A 207 6.43 0.39 21.40
C VAL A 207 5.57 1.52 20.84
N ASN A 208 4.62 1.20 19.97
CA ASN A 208 3.72 2.20 19.39
C ASN A 208 2.77 2.77 20.44
N GLU A 209 2.21 1.93 21.32
CA GLU A 209 1.36 2.40 22.42
C GLU A 209 2.14 3.26 23.40
N VAL A 210 3.40 2.91 23.72
CA VAL A 210 4.30 3.75 24.54
C VAL A 210 4.43 5.14 23.93
N GLY A 211 4.68 5.26 22.62
CA GLY A 211 4.79 6.56 21.97
C GLY A 211 3.48 7.35 21.91
N LEU A 212 2.34 6.67 21.74
CA LEU A 212 1.02 7.30 21.80
C LEU A 212 0.69 7.80 23.21
N PHE A 213 1.00 7.01 24.23
CA PHE A 213 0.76 7.34 25.63
C PHE A 213 1.64 8.51 26.10
N LEU A 214 2.95 8.46 25.84
CA LEU A 214 3.91 9.48 26.32
C LEU A 214 3.78 10.80 25.58
N TYR A 215 3.68 10.77 24.25
CA TYR A 215 3.86 11.97 23.40
C TYR A 215 2.96 12.02 22.16
N TYR A 216 1.87 11.24 22.11
CA TYR A 216 0.91 11.22 21.00
C TYR A 216 1.55 10.89 19.64
N GLY A 217 2.62 10.09 19.63
CA GLY A 217 3.33 9.72 18.41
C GLY A 217 4.05 10.89 17.72
N GLY A 218 4.13 10.84 16.39
CA GLY A 218 4.84 11.87 15.61
C GLY A 218 6.37 11.75 15.64
N THR A 219 6.90 10.62 16.12
CA THR A 219 8.29 10.16 15.90
C THR A 219 8.30 8.63 15.81
N ASN A 220 9.41 8.05 15.38
CA ASN A 220 9.59 6.61 15.36
C ASN A 220 10.00 6.11 16.75
N GLY A 221 9.03 5.54 17.48
CA GLY A 221 9.25 4.97 18.83
C GLY A 221 10.40 3.97 18.89
N TRP A 222 10.63 3.21 17.81
CA TRP A 222 11.71 2.24 17.72
C TRP A 222 13.11 2.86 17.75
N GLN A 223 13.25 4.11 17.31
CA GLN A 223 14.54 4.81 17.24
C GLN A 223 14.80 5.73 18.44
N VAL A 224 13.75 6.29 19.04
CA VAL A 224 13.88 7.27 20.13
C VAL A 224 13.95 6.66 21.52
N LEU A 225 13.62 5.37 21.65
CA LEU A 225 13.85 4.58 22.85
C LEU A 225 15.28 4.02 22.76
N VAL A 226 16.18 4.56 23.58
CA VAL A 226 17.61 4.24 23.54
C VAL A 226 18.12 3.78 24.89
N ASP A 227 19.06 2.85 24.91
CA ASP A 227 19.73 2.42 26.14
C ASP A 227 20.74 3.48 26.64
N SER A 228 21.50 3.14 27.69
CA SER A 228 22.53 4.01 28.26
C SER A 228 23.67 4.33 27.30
N GLU A 229 23.89 3.51 26.27
CA GLU A 229 24.93 3.70 25.25
C GLU A 229 24.39 4.41 24.00
N GLY A 230 23.10 4.76 23.99
CA GLY A 230 22.43 5.42 22.87
C GLY A 230 21.96 4.46 21.79
N LYS A 231 22.08 3.14 21.98
CA LYS A 231 21.61 2.13 21.03
C LYS A 231 20.10 1.96 21.17
N SER A 232 19.41 2.06 20.04
CA SER A 232 17.94 2.08 20.00
C SER A 232 17.32 0.70 20.17
N ILE A 233 16.07 0.66 20.64
CA ILE A 233 15.30 -0.59 20.73
C ILE A 233 15.10 -1.25 19.35
N ASP A 234 15.09 -0.47 18.28
CA ASP A 234 15.19 -0.94 16.90
C ASP A 234 16.45 -1.78 16.69
N GLU A 235 17.63 -1.23 16.98
CA GLU A 235 18.92 -1.89 16.78
C GLU A 235 19.07 -3.17 17.63
N TRP A 236 18.42 -3.22 18.79
CA TRP A 236 18.38 -4.42 19.62
C TRP A 236 17.50 -5.53 19.08
N THR A 237 16.48 -5.21 18.28
CA THR A 237 15.39 -6.17 17.98
C THR A 237 15.10 -6.38 16.51
N ARG A 238 15.65 -5.55 15.63
CA ARG A 238 15.43 -5.64 14.20
C ARG A 238 15.94 -6.98 13.67
N VAL A 239 15.07 -7.68 12.96
CA VAL A 239 15.33 -8.91 12.22
C VAL A 239 14.82 -8.72 10.80
N GLY A 240 15.71 -8.88 9.81
CA GLY A 240 15.42 -8.64 8.39
C GLY A 240 15.94 -7.31 7.89
#